data_AF-A0A8S2Y2X5-F1
#
_entry.id   AF-A0A8S2Y2X5-F1
#
_cell.length_a   1.000
_cell.length_b   1.000
_cell.length_c   1.000
_cell.angle_alpha   90.00
_cell.angle_beta   90.00
_cell.angle_gamma   90.00
#
_symmetry.space_group_name_H-M   'P 1'
#
loop_
_entity.id
_entity.type
_entity.pdbx_description
1 polymer ?
#
loop_
_entity_poly.entity_id
_entity_poly.type
_entity_poly.pdbx_seq_one_letter_code
_entity_poly.pdbx_strand_id
1 'polypeptide(L)' 'QNRGKPNWEHLNEDLHVLIQCEDYENCALVKLEQAKDEINKLLKPTAEGEDYLKKKQLTELAI' A
#
# COMPACT_ATOMS: atom_id res chain seq x y z
N GLN A 1 5.50 10.57 -21.23
CA GLN A 1 6.35 9.96 -20.19
C GLN A 1 6.62 10.98 -19.10
N ASN A 2 6.38 10.65 -17.83
CA ASN A 2 6.66 11.55 -16.69
C ASN A 2 8.05 11.34 -16.07
N ARG A 3 8.78 10.29 -16.47
CA ARG A 3 10.16 10.07 -16.05
C ARG A 3 11.04 11.27 -16.41
N GLY A 4 11.88 11.70 -15.46
CA GLY A 4 12.78 12.85 -15.61
C GLY A 4 12.15 14.21 -15.31
N LYS A 5 10.88 14.27 -14.92
CA LYS A 5 10.25 15.50 -14.39
C LYS A 5 10.47 15.60 -12.87
N PRO A 6 10.55 16.81 -12.30
CA PRO A 6 10.61 17.00 -10.84
C PRO A 6 9.41 16.35 -10.14
N ASN A 7 9.64 15.72 -8.98
CA ASN A 7 8.66 14.98 -8.17
C ASN A 7 8.16 13.66 -8.79
N TRP A 8 8.83 13.16 -9.83
CA TRP A 8 8.57 11.86 -10.46
C TRP A 8 9.78 10.93 -10.40
N GLU A 9 10.74 11.21 -9.52
CA GLU A 9 11.99 10.46 -9.37
C GLU A 9 11.71 9.01 -8.96
N HIS A 10 10.66 8.78 -8.18
CA HIS A 10 10.19 7.47 -7.72
C HIS A 10 9.81 6.51 -8.86
N LEU A 11 9.55 7.02 -10.08
CA LEU A 11 9.27 6.15 -11.24
C LEU A 11 10.49 5.37 -11.71
N ASN A 12 11.69 5.71 -11.22
CA ASN A 12 12.92 4.97 -11.49
C ASN A 12 13.20 3.86 -10.46
N GLU A 13 12.40 3.79 -9.39
CA GLU A 13 12.49 2.76 -8.36
C GLU A 13 11.60 1.56 -8.72
N ASP A 14 11.85 0.41 -8.10
CA ASP A 14 10.95 -0.73 -8.18
C ASP A 14 9.58 -0.39 -7.57
N LEU A 15 8.53 -1.13 -7.97
CA LEU A 15 7.19 -0.93 -7.41
C LEU A 15 7.21 -1.13 -5.89
N HIS A 16 6.83 -0.09 -5.15
CA HIS A 16 6.90 -0.05 -3.70
C HIS A 16 5.65 0.59 -3.10
N VAL A 17 5.48 0.40 -1.78
CA VAL A 17 4.50 1.11 -0.97
C VAL A 17 5.27 2.05 -0.04
N LEU A 18 4.94 3.33 -0.08
CA LEU A 18 5.48 4.33 0.84
C LEU A 18 4.50 4.53 2.01
N ILE A 19 5.00 4.36 3.24
CA ILE A 19 4.23 4.64 4.46
C ILE A 19 4.84 5.87 5.13
N GLN A 20 4.04 6.90 5.35
CA GLN A 20 4.43 8.12 6.05
C GLN A 20 3.46 8.38 7.21
N CYS A 21 3.99 8.81 8.35
CA CYS A 21 3.21 9.16 9.52
C CYS A 21 3.76 10.45 10.13
N GLU A 22 2.88 11.38 10.45
CA GLU A 22 3.20 12.61 11.18
C GLU A 22 2.47 12.59 12.53
N ASP A 23 3.25 12.45 13.60
CA ASP A 23 2.76 12.44 14.99
C ASP A 23 3.96 12.65 15.95
N TYR A 24 3.69 12.70 17.25
CA TYR A 24 4.72 12.54 18.28
C TYR A 24 5.37 11.16 18.18
N GLU A 25 6.68 11.10 18.43
CA GLU A 25 7.54 9.93 18.17
C GLU A 25 6.93 8.59 18.60
N ASN A 26 6.50 8.48 19.87
CA ASN A 26 5.93 7.24 20.39
C ASN A 26 4.64 6.82 19.66
N CYS A 27 3.78 7.77 19.32
CA CYS A 27 2.55 7.51 18.57
C CYS A 27 2.84 7.16 17.11
N ALA A 28 3.79 7.86 16.48
CA ALA A 28 4.19 7.64 15.10
C ALA A 28 4.77 6.24 14.91
N LEU A 29 5.64 5.78 15.82
CA LEU A 29 6.24 4.44 15.75
C LEU A 29 5.17 3.34 15.82
N VAL A 30 4.20 3.48 16.73
CA VAL A 30 3.10 2.50 16.85
C VAL A 30 2.25 2.49 15.59
N LYS A 31 1.90 3.65 15.04
CA LYS A 31 1.11 3.76 13.80
C LYS A 31 1.83 3.18 12.60
N LEU A 32 3.14 3.45 12.47
CA LEU A 32 3.97 2.94 11.39
C LEU A 32 4.07 1.42 11.43
N GLU A 33 4.30 0.83 12.60
CA GLU A 33 4.41 -0.64 12.71
C GLU A 33 3.07 -1.31 12.38
N GLN A 34 1.95 -0.77 12.88
CA GLN A 34 0.62 -1.28 12.53
C GLN A 34 0.33 -1.18 11.03
N ALA A 35 0.60 -0.02 10.41
CA ALA A 35 0.39 0.16 8.98
C ALA A 35 1.26 -0.80 8.14
N LYS A 36 2.52 -0.97 8.53
CA LYS A 36 3.45 -1.91 7.90
C LYS A 36 2.93 -3.35 7.99
N ASP A 37 2.44 -3.78 9.15
CA ASP A 37 1.89 -5.12 9.34
C ASP A 37 0.66 -5.37 8.46
N GLU A 38 -0.25 -4.40 8.35
CA GLU A 38 -1.43 -4.53 7.48
C GLU A 38 -1.05 -4.57 6.00
N ILE A 39 -0.15 -3.69 5.55
CA ILE A 39 0.35 -3.70 4.16
C ILE A 39 1.04 -5.03 3.84
N ASN A 40 1.82 -5.59 4.76
CA ASN A 40 2.47 -6.88 4.57
C ASN A 40 1.49 -8.04 4.38
N LYS A 41 0.26 -7.95 4.90
CA LYS A 41 -0.79 -8.94 4.62
C LYS A 41 -1.29 -8.82 3.18
N LEU A 42 -1.37 -7.61 2.63
CA LEU A 42 -1.82 -7.34 1.25
C LEU A 42 -0.77 -7.68 0.20
N LEU A 43 0.52 -7.60 0.54
CA LEU A 43 1.62 -7.95 -0.37
C LEU A 43 1.81 -9.46 -0.57
N LYS A 44 1.09 -10.29 0.18
CA LYS A 44 1.10 -11.75 0.01
C LYS A 44 -0.07 -12.16 -0.88
N PRO A 45 0.18 -12.73 -2.07
CA PRO A 45 -0.89 -13.17 -2.95
C PRO A 45 -1.70 -14.28 -2.28
N THR A 46 -3.01 -14.13 -2.28
CA THR A 46 -3.94 -15.19 -1.86
C THR A 46 -4.24 -16.10 -3.05
N ALA A 47 -4.54 -17.37 -2.80
CA ALA A 47 -4.92 -18.31 -3.86
C ALA A 47 -6.14 -17.80 -4.65
N GLU A 48 -6.19 -18.12 -5.94
CA GLU A 48 -7.30 -17.72 -6.80
C GLU A 48 -8.62 -18.27 -6.25
N GLY A 49 -9.63 -17.39 -6.14
CA GLY A 49 -10.94 -17.76 -5.61
C GLY A 49 -11.06 -17.71 -4.09
N GLU A 50 -9.98 -17.50 -3.33
CA GLU A 50 -10.01 -17.38 -1.86
C GLU A 50 -9.87 -15.93 -1.37
N ASP A 51 -9.55 -14.99 -2.26
CA ASP A 51 -9.43 -13.56 -1.93
C ASP A 51 -10.80 -12.89 -1.80
N TYR A 52 -11.38 -12.97 -0.61
CA TYR A 52 -12.66 -12.35 -0.28
C TYR A 52 -12.61 -10.81 -0.35
N LEU A 53 -11.46 -10.21 -0.01
CA LEU A 53 -11.30 -8.74 -0.04
C LEU A 53 -11.38 -8.24 -1.48
N LYS A 54 -10.62 -8.85 -2.40
CA LYS A 54 -10.65 -8.54 -3.83
C LYS A 54 -12.05 -8.75 -4.43
N LYS A 55 -12.73 -9.84 -4.09
CA LYS A 55 -14.10 -10.10 -4.57
C LYS A 55 -15.08 -9.01 -4.14
N LYS A 56 -15.00 -8.57 -2.88
CA LYS A 56 -15.84 -7.49 -2.36
C LYS A 56 -15.59 -6.18 -3.10
N GLN A 57 -14.32 -5.79 -3.26
CA GLN A 57 -13.92 -4.58 -3.98
C GLN A 57 -14.37 -4.60 -5.46
N LEU A 58 -14.23 -5.74 -6.14
CA LEU A 58 -14.68 -5.89 -7.53
C LEU A 58 -16.21 -5.82 -7.66
N THR A 59 -16.93 -6.34 -6.66
CA THR A 59 -18.40 -6.22 -6.62
C THR A 59 -18.82 -4.77 -6.42
N GLU A 60 -18.19 -4.04 -5.50
CA GLU A 60 -18.47 -2.61 -5.26
C GLU A 60 -18.12 -1.73 -6.47
N LEU A 61 -17.02 -2.03 -7.18
CA LEU A 61 -16.61 -1.31 -8.39
C LEU A 61 -17.56 -1.52 -9.57
N ALA A 62 -18.26 -2.65 -9.62
CA ALA A 62 -19.16 -3.02 -10.71
C ALA A 62 -20.58 -2.43 -10.59
N ILE A 63 -20.85 -1.69 -9.52
CA ILE A 63 -22.11 -0.95 -9.29
C ILE A 63 -21.95 0.47 -9.83
#